data_AF-A0A086AAY9-F1
#
_entry.id   AF-A0A086AAY9-F1
#
_cell.length_a   1.000
_cell.length_b   1.000
_cell.length_c   1.000
_cell.angle_alpha   90.00
_cell.angle_beta   90.00
_cell.angle_gamma   90.00
#
_symmetry.space_group_name_H-M   'P 1'
#
loop_
_entity.id
_entity.type
_entity.pdbx_description
1 polymer ?
#
loop_
_entity_poly.entity_id
_entity_poly.type
_entity_poly.pdbx_seq_one_letter_code
_entity_poly.pdbx_strand_id
1 'polypeptide(L)'
;MKKILGLSLVLVIFLTTMSTYAIDGKGDYILNIKTGNGKVVTFTLNGEQKSDFSILDKESRLIYKGATTNELETSKTLSLEEYPAGTYYLEFQDNAKKVKHEIIVKSSKANKTTDESFNQSPAFRR
;
A
#
# COMPACT_ATOMS: atom_id res chain seq x y z
N MET A 1 -42.49 -13.04 -17.25
CA MET A 1 -41.75 -11.75 -17.27
C MET A 1 -40.26 -12.05 -17.24
N LYS A 2 -39.46 -11.34 -18.05
CA LYS A 2 -38.05 -11.64 -18.33
C LYS A 2 -37.17 -11.37 -17.09
N LYS A 3 -36.24 -12.29 -16.82
CA LYS A 3 -35.24 -12.16 -15.74
C LYS A 3 -34.22 -11.09 -16.11
N ILE A 4 -34.15 -10.02 -15.32
CA ILE A 4 -33.03 -9.08 -15.37
C ILE A 4 -31.89 -9.66 -14.54
N LEU A 5 -30.86 -10.09 -15.26
CA LEU A 5 -29.59 -10.58 -14.74
C LEU A 5 -28.97 -9.51 -13.84
N GLY A 6 -28.72 -9.86 -12.58
CA GLY A 6 -27.95 -9.02 -11.67
C GLY A 6 -26.52 -8.90 -12.17
N LEU A 7 -26.19 -7.76 -12.75
CA LEU A 7 -24.85 -7.44 -13.22
C LEU A 7 -23.92 -7.37 -12.00
N SER A 8 -23.10 -8.41 -11.81
CA SER A 8 -22.04 -8.43 -10.82
C SER A 8 -21.04 -7.33 -11.15
N LEU A 9 -20.93 -6.32 -10.27
CA LEU A 9 -19.92 -5.27 -10.38
C LEU A 9 -18.57 -5.83 -9.94
N VAL A 10 -17.83 -6.40 -10.89
CA VAL A 10 -16.44 -6.80 -10.69
C VAL A 10 -15.61 -5.52 -10.55
N LEU A 11 -15.12 -5.26 -9.34
CA LEU A 11 -14.26 -4.12 -9.05
C LEU A 11 -12.87 -4.37 -9.66
N VAL A 12 -12.61 -3.74 -10.80
CA VAL A 12 -11.27 -3.70 -11.40
C VAL A 12 -10.39 -2.81 -10.54
N ILE A 13 -9.37 -3.40 -9.93
CA ILE A 13 -8.36 -2.67 -9.16
C ILE A 13 -7.49 -1.92 -10.16
N PHE A 14 -7.71 -0.60 -10.30
CA PHE A 14 -6.79 0.25 -11.03
C PHE A 14 -5.46 0.29 -10.26
N LEU A 15 -4.43 -0.38 -10.75
CA LEU A 15 -3.05 -0.10 -10.34
C LEU A 15 -2.70 1.29 -10.91
N THR A 16 -2.90 2.35 -10.12
CA THR A 16 -2.40 3.67 -10.46
C THR A 16 -0.89 3.68 -10.27
N THR A 17 -0.14 3.47 -11.36
CA THR A 17 1.31 3.68 -11.36
C THR A 17 1.60 5.17 -11.33
N MET A 18 1.91 5.73 -10.16
CA MET A 18 2.54 7.05 -10.07
C MET A 18 4.03 6.87 -10.28
N SER A 19 4.46 6.90 -11.55
CA SER A 19 5.87 6.94 -11.91
C SER A 19 6.32 8.40 -11.91
N THR A 20 7.11 8.84 -10.93
CA THR A 20 8.12 9.92 -11.08
C THR A 20 9.04 9.91 -9.86
N TYR A 21 10.35 10.03 -10.07
CA TYR A 21 11.23 11.11 -9.59
C TYR A 21 12.66 10.74 -10.04
N ALA A 22 13.20 11.49 -11.01
CA ALA A 22 14.64 11.64 -11.16
C ALA A 22 15.05 12.79 -10.25
N ILE A 23 16.07 12.55 -9.44
CA ILE A 23 16.57 13.55 -8.51
C ILE A 23 17.49 14.44 -9.31
N ASP A 24 16.91 15.53 -9.78
CA ASP A 24 17.58 16.75 -10.18
C ASP A 24 18.96 16.53 -10.81
N GLY A 25 18.96 16.04 -12.06
CA GLY A 25 20.07 16.16 -13.01
C GLY A 25 21.43 15.50 -12.66
N LYS A 26 21.59 14.89 -11.48
CA LYS A 26 22.79 14.17 -11.04
C LYS A 26 22.40 12.92 -10.22
N GLY A 27 21.74 11.98 -10.89
CA GLY A 27 22.35 10.68 -11.23
C GLY A 27 22.59 9.59 -10.19
N ASP A 28 22.16 9.66 -8.93
CA ASP A 28 22.63 8.63 -7.96
C ASP A 28 21.58 7.59 -7.51
N TYR A 29 20.27 7.85 -7.70
CA TYR A 29 19.22 6.88 -7.35
C TYR A 29 17.95 6.98 -8.19
N ILE A 30 17.38 5.82 -8.56
CA ILE A 30 16.07 5.71 -9.19
C ILE A 30 15.13 5.01 -8.20
N LEU A 31 14.04 5.69 -7.84
CA LEU A 31 13.00 5.17 -6.97
C LEU A 31 11.71 4.94 -7.76
N ASN A 32 11.31 3.68 -7.89
CA ASN A 32 10.03 3.31 -8.49
C ASN A 32 9.09 2.82 -7.40
N ILE A 33 7.90 3.42 -7.28
CA ILE A 33 6.91 3.03 -6.29
C ILE A 33 5.64 2.56 -7.00
N LYS A 34 5.14 1.41 -6.57
CA LYS A 34 3.84 0.87 -6.95
C LYS A 34 3.02 0.68 -5.68
N THR A 35 1.99 1.50 -5.54
CA THR A 35 1.00 1.36 -4.48
C THR A 35 -0.26 0.72 -5.05
N GLY A 36 -0.78 -0.33 -4.42
CA GLY A 36 -2.12 -0.84 -4.72
C GLY A 36 -3.20 0.15 -4.26
N ASN A 37 -4.09 -0.27 -3.37
CA ASN A 37 -5.00 0.62 -2.63
C ASN A 37 -4.29 1.46 -1.52
N GLY A 38 -2.97 1.62 -1.62
CA GLY A 38 -2.11 2.16 -0.58
C GLY A 38 -1.71 1.16 0.52
N LYS A 39 -2.42 0.03 0.67
CA LYS A 39 -2.10 -0.98 1.70
C LYS A 39 -0.92 -1.88 1.35
N VAL A 40 -0.55 -1.97 0.09
CA VAL A 40 0.66 -2.67 -0.33
C VAL A 40 1.51 -1.70 -1.11
N VAL A 41 2.75 -1.55 -0.68
CA VAL A 41 3.75 -0.64 -1.26
C VAL A 41 4.91 -1.50 -1.72
N THR A 42 5.11 -1.55 -3.03
CA THR A 42 6.32 -2.11 -3.61
C THR A 42 7.19 -0.96 -4.08
N PHE A 43 8.44 -0.97 -3.69
CA PHE A 43 9.42 -0.02 -4.18
C PHE A 43 10.69 -0.71 -4.64
N THR A 44 11.30 -0.11 -5.65
CA THR A 44 12.60 -0.50 -6.18
C THR A 44 13.54 0.68 -6.06
N LEU A 45 14.69 0.43 -5.47
CA LEU A 45 15.81 1.34 -5.36
C LEU A 45 16.92 0.86 -6.27
N ASN A 46 17.38 1.70 -7.17
CA ASN A 46 18.61 1.46 -7.93
C ASN A 46 19.57 2.60 -7.60
N GLY A 47 20.65 2.31 -6.87
CA GLY A 47 21.65 3.29 -6.48
C GLY A 47 22.96 2.61 -6.10
N GLU A 48 24.06 3.36 -6.25
CA GLU A 48 25.42 2.84 -6.07
C GLU A 48 25.84 2.77 -4.59
N GLN A 49 25.03 3.32 -3.67
CA GLN A 49 25.37 3.41 -2.25
C GLN A 49 24.31 2.74 -1.34
N LYS A 50 24.78 2.23 -0.19
CA LYS A 50 23.90 1.78 0.88
C LYS A 50 23.00 2.93 1.34
N SER A 51 21.71 2.64 1.45
CA SER A 51 20.68 3.61 1.80
C SER A 51 19.76 3.03 2.86
N ASP A 52 19.43 3.84 3.85
CA ASP A 52 18.40 3.53 4.82
C ASP A 52 17.02 3.92 4.26
N PHE A 53 16.00 3.18 4.66
CA PHE A 53 14.63 3.52 4.35
C PHE A 53 13.72 3.29 5.53
N SER A 54 12.65 4.06 5.62
CA SER A 54 11.69 3.99 6.70
C SER A 54 10.29 4.32 6.23
N ILE A 55 9.29 3.66 6.82
CA ILE A 55 7.91 4.10 6.72
C ILE A 55 7.55 4.78 8.04
N LEU A 56 6.98 5.97 7.95
CA LEU A 56 6.43 6.69 9.09
C LEU A 56 4.96 6.99 8.85
N ASP A 57 4.21 7.14 9.93
CA ASP A 57 2.86 7.70 9.84
C ASP A 57 2.87 9.24 9.81
N LYS A 58 1.67 9.84 9.74
CA LYS A 58 1.49 11.30 9.74
C LYS A 58 2.03 12.01 10.98
N GLU A 59 2.16 11.30 12.10
CA GLU A 59 2.70 11.80 13.37
C GLU A 59 4.23 11.57 13.46
N SER A 60 4.86 11.13 12.36
CA SER A 60 6.28 10.75 12.29
C SER A 60 6.65 9.59 13.23
N ARG A 61 5.69 8.73 13.59
CA ARG A 61 6.00 7.50 14.32
C ARG A 61 6.54 6.47 13.35
N LEU A 62 7.60 5.79 13.75
CA LEU A 62 8.25 4.77 12.95
C LEU A 62 7.35 3.52 12.84
N ILE A 63 7.03 3.14 11.61
CA ILE A 63 6.26 1.94 11.28
C ILE A 63 7.19 0.81 10.83
N TYR A 64 8.17 1.15 10.00
CA TYR A 64 9.15 0.20 9.50
C TYR A 64 10.49 0.89 9.29
N LYS A 65 11.59 0.17 9.51
CA LYS A 65 12.94 0.59 9.11
C LYS A 65 13.67 -0.56 8.44
N GLY A 66 14.38 -0.26 7.36
CA GLY A 66 15.27 -1.19 6.70
C GLY A 66 16.46 -0.47 6.07
N ALA A 67 17.41 -1.24 5.56
CA ALA A 67 18.59 -0.75 4.88
C ALA A 67 18.83 -1.57 3.61
N THR A 68 19.44 -0.96 2.59
CA THR A 68 20.01 -1.69 1.46
C THR A 68 21.41 -2.16 1.80
N THR A 69 21.74 -3.38 1.44
CA THR A 69 23.04 -3.99 1.79
C THR A 69 24.08 -3.88 0.67
N ASN A 70 23.65 -3.63 -0.58
CA ASN A 70 24.48 -3.76 -1.79
C ASN A 70 24.23 -2.60 -2.77
N GLU A 71 25.20 -2.35 -3.67
CA GLU A 71 25.20 -1.33 -4.74
C GLU A 71 24.33 -1.71 -5.95
N LEU A 72 23.35 -2.60 -5.76
CA LEU A 72 22.49 -3.17 -6.82
C LEU A 72 21.03 -2.81 -6.59
N GLU A 73 20.24 -2.96 -7.67
CA GLU A 73 18.79 -2.80 -7.62
C GLU A 73 18.16 -3.66 -6.52
N THR A 74 17.59 -3.00 -5.50
CA THR A 74 16.91 -3.65 -4.38
C THR A 74 15.41 -3.39 -4.49
N SER A 75 14.63 -4.46 -4.68
CA SER A 75 13.17 -4.40 -4.57
C SER A 75 12.70 -4.85 -3.19
N LYS A 76 11.68 -4.17 -2.66
CA LYS A 76 11.04 -4.46 -1.38
C LYS A 76 9.53 -4.28 -1.53
N THR A 77 8.78 -5.15 -0.87
CA THR A 77 7.32 -5.05 -0.77
C THR A 77 6.95 -5.03 0.69
N LEU A 78 6.19 -4.02 1.09
CA LEU A 78 5.73 -3.81 2.47
C LEU A 78 4.20 -3.75 2.49
N SER A 79 3.61 -4.38 3.50
CA SER A 79 2.17 -4.33 3.77
C SER A 79 1.87 -3.35 4.89
N LEU A 80 0.90 -2.47 4.64
CA LEU A 80 0.28 -1.55 5.58
C LEU A 80 -1.15 -2.00 5.93
N GLU A 81 -1.51 -3.27 5.69
CA GLU A 81 -2.88 -3.76 5.90
C GLU A 81 -3.33 -3.75 7.36
N GLU A 82 -2.41 -3.95 8.30
CA GLU A 82 -2.67 -3.93 9.74
C GLU A 82 -2.74 -2.50 10.30
N TYR A 83 -2.39 -1.50 9.49
CA TYR A 83 -2.35 -0.10 9.89
C TYR A 83 -3.64 0.63 9.45
N PRO A 84 -4.11 1.61 10.25
CA PRO A 84 -5.33 2.32 9.95
C PRO A 84 -5.22 3.12 8.64
N ALA A 85 -6.37 3.38 8.03
CA ALA A 85 -6.43 4.30 6.90
C ALA A 85 -5.90 5.68 7.30
N GLY A 86 -5.09 6.28 6.43
CA GLY A 86 -4.39 7.52 6.73
C GLY A 86 -3.22 7.77 5.78
N THR A 87 -2.50 8.84 6.07
CA THR A 87 -1.30 9.23 5.34
C THR A 87 -0.07 8.66 6.01
N TYR A 88 0.78 8.06 5.19
CA TYR A 88 2.07 7.51 5.56
C TYR A 88 3.15 8.10 4.66
N TYR A 89 4.39 7.98 5.08
CA TYR A 89 5.53 8.51 4.38
C TYR A 89 6.62 7.46 4.26
N LEU A 90 7.01 7.14 3.03
CA LEU A 90 8.21 6.37 2.75
C LEU A 90 9.37 7.36 2.61
N GLU A 91 10.31 7.27 3.55
CA GLU A 91 11.51 8.09 3.59
C GLU A 91 12.72 7.24 3.20
N PHE A 92 13.52 7.75 2.26
CA PHE A 92 14.83 7.23 1.91
C PHE A 92 15.89 8.22 2.37
N GLN A 93 16.94 7.72 3.02
CA GLN A 93 18.07 8.51 3.46
C GLN A 93 19.36 7.83 3.06
N ASP A 94 20.19 8.54 2.32
CA ASP A 94 21.59 8.20 2.11
C ASP A 94 22.50 9.20 2.86
N ASN A 95 23.82 9.09 2.66
CA ASN A 95 24.80 9.97 3.32
C ASN A 95 24.69 11.45 2.90
N ALA A 96 23.98 11.76 1.81
CA ALA A 96 23.95 13.09 1.20
C ALA A 96 22.55 13.73 1.17
N LYS A 97 21.47 12.94 1.11
CA LYS A 97 20.11 13.40 0.81
C LYS A 97 19.04 12.54 1.49
N LYS A 98 17.90 13.18 1.71
CA LYS A 98 16.68 12.54 2.21
C LYS A 98 15.52 12.79 1.24
N VAL A 99 14.84 11.73 0.81
CA VAL A 99 13.64 11.79 -0.03
C VAL A 99 12.44 11.26 0.73
N LYS A 100 11.29 11.89 0.54
CA LYS A 100 10.04 11.55 1.20
C LYS A 100 8.95 11.38 0.15
N HIS A 101 8.27 10.24 0.19
CA HIS A 101 7.13 9.94 -0.67
C HIS A 101 5.88 9.71 0.17
N GLU A 102 4.78 10.35 -0.21
CA GLU A 102 3.49 10.19 0.46
C GLU A 102 2.77 8.93 -0.01
N ILE A 103 2.24 8.15 0.93
CA ILE A 103 1.42 6.97 0.69
C ILE A 103 0.07 7.20 1.35
N ILE A 104 -1.00 7.16 0.56
CA ILE A 104 -2.38 7.31 1.06
C ILE A 104 -3.01 5.93 1.19
N VAL A 105 -3.17 5.46 2.43
CA VAL A 105 -3.88 4.21 2.74
C VAL A 105 -5.36 4.50 2.85
N LYS A 106 -6.16 3.93 1.94
CA LYS A 106 -7.61 4.07 1.98
C LYS A 106 -8.24 2.96 2.83
N SER A 107 -9.27 3.32 3.59
CA SER A 107 -10.10 2.33 4.28
C SER A 107 -10.78 1.46 3.23
N SER A 108 -10.51 0.15 3.26
CA SER A 108 -11.35 -0.79 2.55
C SER A 108 -12.64 -0.93 3.36
N LYS A 109 -13.76 -0.42 2.88
CA LYS A 109 -15.06 -0.87 3.37
C LYS A 109 -15.18 -2.34 3.01
N ALA A 110 -14.76 -3.23 3.91
CA ALA A 110 -15.19 -4.60 3.86
C ALA A 110 -16.68 -4.55 4.17
N ASN A 111 -17.53 -4.73 3.15
CA ASN A 111 -18.92 -5.04 3.38
C ASN A 111 -18.96 -6.43 4.01
N LYS A 112 -18.77 -6.49 5.33
CA LYS A 112 -19.03 -7.68 6.13
C LYS A 112 -20.55 -7.76 6.23
N THR A 113 -21.17 -8.40 5.24
CA THR A 113 -22.54 -8.88 5.38
C THR A 113 -22.48 -9.99 6.42
N THR A 114 -22.61 -9.62 7.70
CA THR A 114 -23.02 -10.58 8.73
C THR A 114 -24.47 -10.90 8.41
N ASP A 115 -24.68 -12.00 7.69
CA ASP A 115 -26.02 -12.55 7.50
C ASP A 115 -26.45 -13.19 8.83
N GLU A 116 -26.86 -12.36 9.80
CA GLU A 116 -27.54 -12.80 11.01
C GLU A 116 -28.98 -13.20 10.64
N SER A 117 -29.12 -14.30 9.90
CA SER A 117 -30.42 -14.83 9.47
C SER A 117 -30.45 -16.35 9.57
N PHE A 118 -30.00 -16.91 10.69
CA PHE A 118 -30.36 -18.29 11.07
C PHE A 118 -30.66 -18.38 12.55
N ASN A 119 -31.71 -17.68 12.99
CA ASN A 119 -32.38 -18.06 14.21
C ASN A 119 -33.88 -17.74 14.11
N GLN A 120 -34.66 -18.68 13.58
CA GLN A 120 -35.92 -19.15 14.17
C GLN A 120 -36.25 -20.53 13.56
N SER A 121 -35.97 -21.61 14.29
CA SER A 121 -36.68 -22.88 14.07
C SER A 121 -38.10 -22.72 14.61
N PRO A 122 -39.16 -22.81 13.79
CA PRO A 122 -40.51 -22.81 14.32
C PRO A 122 -40.75 -24.12 15.06
N ALA A 123 -41.08 -24.00 16.34
CA ALA A 123 -41.58 -25.11 17.16
C ALA A 123 -42.82 -25.71 16.47
N PHE A 124 -42.72 -26.97 16.05
CA PHE A 124 -43.90 -27.72 15.63
C PHE A 124 -44.81 -27.90 16.84
N ARG A 125 -45.91 -27.13 16.85
CA ARG A 125 -47.05 -27.32 17.74
C ARG A 125 -47.99 -28.35 17.13
N ARG A 126 -48.29 -29.37 17.94
CA ARG A 126 -49.37 -30.38 17.86
C ARG A 126 -49.26 -31.44 16.77
#